data_AF-A0AAQ0C1J9-F1
#
_entry.id   AF-A0AAQ0C1J9-F1
#
_cell.length_a   1.000
_cell.length_b   1.000
_cell.length_c   1.000
_cell.angle_alpha   90.00
_cell.angle_beta   90.00
_cell.angle_gamma   90.00
#
_symmetry.space_group_name_H-M   'P 1'
#
loop_
_entity.id
_entity.type
_entity.pdbx_description
1 polymer ?
#
loop_
_entity_poly.entity_id
_entity_poly.type
_entity_poly.pdbx_seq_one_letter_code
_entity_poly.pdbx_strand_id
1 'polypeptide(L)'
;MGAKSWEVTDDFWSRVEPLVPPPRPRLADKVYQRKAGAGRKPKPARLVFEAIVYALRTGCQWKALPAERLGSASAIHRRFLEWETAGFFEALWQAGLAEYDEMEGIAWRWQSIDGAMIKAPLAQEAVGPNPTDRGKKGSKRHLLVDGRGVPLSLVVTGANRHDVTQLEAVLDAIQVKRPNPPFRRSKHLCTDAAYRGATALETILAHGYIPHVQGRHDEARQLKRHPHKRARRWVVEVAHSWFNRFRKLLVRYEKLERSFLALNHLAAAIIAFRKVPLTVNIIYG
;
A
#
# COMPACT_ATOMS: atom_id res chain seq x y z
N MET A 1 -9.63 24.44 -15.02
CA MET A 1 -10.26 23.23 -14.44
C MET A 1 -9.21 22.53 -13.61
N GLY A 2 -9.41 22.39 -12.30
CA GLY A 2 -8.47 21.64 -11.46
C GLY A 2 -8.46 20.17 -11.91
N ALA A 3 -7.28 19.60 -12.08
CA ALA A 3 -7.19 18.23 -12.56
C ALA A 3 -7.70 17.24 -11.50
N LYS A 4 -8.27 16.15 -11.97
CA LYS A 4 -9.05 15.24 -11.12
C LYS A 4 -8.13 14.33 -10.33
N SER A 5 -8.57 13.90 -9.15
CA SER A 5 -7.74 13.09 -8.27
C SER A 5 -7.42 11.66 -8.72
N TRP A 6 -7.75 11.32 -9.96
CA TRP A 6 -7.53 10.04 -10.61
C TRP A 6 -6.94 10.19 -12.01
N GLU A 7 -6.61 11.41 -12.42
CA GLU A 7 -5.87 11.64 -13.67
C GLU A 7 -4.41 11.26 -13.45
N VAL A 8 -3.87 10.50 -14.40
CA VAL A 8 -2.47 10.09 -14.43
C VAL A 8 -1.75 11.11 -15.29
N THR A 9 -0.89 11.92 -14.68
CA THR A 9 -0.06 12.89 -15.39
C THR A 9 0.97 12.18 -16.25
N ASP A 10 1.52 12.87 -17.25
CA ASP A 10 2.61 12.34 -18.07
C ASP A 10 3.85 12.00 -17.21
N ASP A 11 4.15 12.84 -16.21
CA ASP A 11 5.23 12.61 -15.25
C ASP A 11 5.00 11.37 -14.39
N PHE A 12 3.76 11.08 -13.99
CA PHE A 12 3.48 9.85 -13.27
C PHE A 12 3.57 8.65 -14.22
N TRP A 13 3.08 8.80 -15.44
CA TRP A 13 3.14 7.74 -16.44
C TRP A 13 4.57 7.36 -16.82
N SER A 14 5.49 8.33 -16.95
CA SER A 14 6.89 8.06 -17.29
C SER A 14 7.63 7.21 -16.25
N ARG A 15 7.22 7.27 -14.98
CA ARG A 15 7.71 6.39 -13.90
C ARG A 15 7.08 4.99 -13.96
N VAL A 16 5.84 4.91 -14.41
CA VAL A 16 5.04 3.68 -14.44
C VAL A 16 5.37 2.82 -15.66
N GLU A 17 5.50 3.46 -16.82
CA GLU A 17 5.64 2.81 -18.13
C GLU A 17 6.79 1.79 -18.20
N PRO A 18 8.00 2.08 -17.70
CA PRO A 18 9.12 1.13 -17.75
C PRO A 18 8.88 -0.15 -16.94
N LEU A 19 7.99 -0.09 -15.94
CA LEU A 19 7.68 -1.22 -15.07
C LEU A 19 6.55 -2.09 -15.62
N VAL A 20 5.82 -1.62 -16.65
CA VAL A 20 4.70 -2.37 -17.23
C VAL A 20 5.21 -3.70 -17.79
N PRO A 21 4.64 -4.84 -17.36
CA PRO A 21 5.05 -6.15 -17.87
C PRO A 21 4.95 -6.21 -19.39
N PRO A 22 6.01 -6.67 -20.08
CA PRO A 22 6.00 -6.74 -21.53
C PRO A 22 4.86 -7.65 -22.02
N PRO A 23 4.29 -7.38 -23.20
CA PRO A 23 3.32 -8.29 -23.78
C PRO A 23 3.95 -9.66 -23.98
N ARG A 24 3.14 -10.73 -23.86
CA ARG A 24 3.64 -12.09 -24.09
C ARG A 24 4.38 -12.15 -25.43
N PRO A 25 5.62 -12.67 -25.46
CA PRO A 25 6.39 -12.75 -26.67
C PRO A 25 5.63 -13.57 -27.70
N ARG A 26 5.60 -13.05 -28.93
CA ARG A 26 5.15 -13.82 -30.08
C ARG A 26 6.30 -14.75 -30.48
N LEU A 27 5.99 -16.03 -30.69
CA LEU A 27 6.95 -16.99 -31.20
C LEU A 27 7.37 -16.51 -32.60
N ALA A 28 8.67 -16.29 -32.81
CA ALA A 28 9.21 -15.74 -34.05
C ALA A 28 8.85 -16.59 -35.27
N ASP A 29 8.83 -17.91 -35.09
CA ASP A 29 8.57 -18.88 -36.16
C ASP A 29 7.08 -19.12 -36.41
N LYS A 30 6.19 -18.43 -35.67
CA LYS A 30 4.74 -18.61 -35.80
C LYS A 30 4.13 -17.47 -36.60
N VAL A 31 3.58 -17.80 -37.77
CA VAL A 31 2.76 -16.86 -38.54
C VAL A 31 1.40 -16.70 -37.86
N TYR A 32 1.20 -15.56 -37.21
CA TYR A 32 -0.06 -15.24 -36.53
C TYR A 32 -1.10 -14.74 -37.54
N GLN A 33 -1.90 -15.64 -38.10
CA GLN A 33 -3.07 -15.25 -38.91
C GLN A 33 -4.25 -14.87 -38.01
N ARG A 34 -4.83 -13.70 -38.25
CA ARG A 34 -6.02 -13.23 -37.54
C ARG A 34 -7.26 -13.91 -38.13
N LYS A 35 -7.80 -14.92 -37.44
CA LYS A 35 -9.08 -15.55 -37.82
C LYS A 35 -10.25 -14.60 -37.53
N ALA A 36 -11.33 -14.70 -38.31
CA ALA A 36 -12.60 -14.09 -37.94
C ALA A 36 -13.02 -14.62 -36.55
N GLY A 37 -13.38 -13.72 -35.62
CA GLY A 37 -13.61 -14.05 -34.21
C GLY A 37 -12.36 -14.08 -33.33
N ALA A 38 -11.16 -13.81 -33.87
CA ALA A 38 -9.97 -13.63 -33.05
C ALA A 38 -10.12 -12.42 -32.13
N GLY A 39 -9.65 -12.57 -30.88
CA GLY A 39 -9.79 -11.56 -29.84
C GLY A 39 -9.32 -10.15 -30.23
N ARG A 40 -9.97 -9.14 -29.65
CA ARG A 40 -9.63 -7.72 -29.85
C ARG A 40 -8.17 -7.46 -29.43
N LYS A 41 -7.51 -6.49 -30.09
CA LYS A 41 -6.14 -6.07 -29.70
C LYS A 41 -6.12 -5.71 -28.20
N PRO A 42 -5.03 -6.01 -27.47
CA PRO A 42 -4.87 -5.54 -26.09
C PRO A 42 -5.04 -4.02 -26.03
N LYS A 43 -5.62 -3.54 -24.93
CA LYS A 43 -5.73 -2.11 -24.68
C LYS A 43 -4.34 -1.50 -24.40
N PRO A 44 -4.11 -0.22 -24.74
CA PRO A 44 -2.89 0.48 -24.35
C PRO A 44 -2.65 0.41 -22.84
N ALA A 45 -1.40 0.24 -22.43
CA ALA A 45 -1.04 0.09 -21.02
C ALA A 45 -1.47 1.29 -20.18
N ARG A 46 -1.23 2.51 -20.67
CA ARG A 46 -1.65 3.76 -20.02
C ARG A 46 -3.14 3.80 -19.71
N LEU A 47 -3.97 3.45 -20.69
CA LEU A 47 -5.43 3.43 -20.53
C LEU A 47 -5.88 2.40 -19.48
N VAL A 48 -5.21 1.25 -19.41
CA VAL A 48 -5.48 0.25 -18.36
C VAL A 48 -5.08 0.79 -16.99
N PHE A 49 -3.89 1.38 -16.88
CA PHE A 49 -3.40 1.96 -15.63
C PHE A 49 -4.30 3.08 -15.13
N GLU A 50 -4.70 4.01 -16.00
CA GLU A 50 -5.67 5.07 -15.70
C GLU A 50 -7.00 4.51 -15.22
N ALA A 51 -7.48 3.41 -15.80
CA ALA A 51 -8.70 2.75 -15.35
C ALA A 51 -8.55 2.13 -13.95
N ILE A 52 -7.39 1.55 -13.63
CA ILE A 52 -7.10 1.00 -12.31
C ILE A 52 -7.01 2.12 -11.27
N VAL A 53 -6.31 3.22 -11.57
CA VAL A 53 -6.22 4.41 -10.71
C VAL A 53 -7.62 5.02 -10.50
N TYR A 54 -8.43 5.11 -11.55
CA TYR A 54 -9.82 5.55 -11.45
C TYR A 54 -10.64 4.68 -10.49
N ALA A 55 -10.58 3.35 -10.64
CA ALA A 55 -11.25 2.43 -9.73
C ALA A 55 -10.76 2.62 -8.29
N LEU A 56 -9.43 2.66 -8.08
CA LEU A 56 -8.80 2.80 -6.78
C LEU A 56 -9.25 4.07 -6.05
N ARG A 57 -9.27 5.21 -6.76
CA ARG A 57 -9.61 6.53 -6.21
C ARG A 57 -11.10 6.71 -5.97
N THR A 58 -11.93 6.36 -6.95
CA THR A 58 -13.39 6.57 -6.87
C THR A 58 -14.07 5.51 -5.99
N GLY A 59 -13.50 4.32 -5.89
CA GLY A 59 -14.10 3.19 -5.20
C GLY A 59 -15.20 2.49 -5.99
N CYS A 60 -15.36 2.82 -7.28
CA CYS A 60 -16.39 2.19 -8.10
C CYS A 60 -16.13 0.68 -8.25
N GLN A 61 -17.21 -0.06 -8.49
CA GLN A 61 -17.09 -1.45 -8.91
C GLN A 61 -16.39 -1.53 -10.27
N TRP A 62 -15.66 -2.63 -10.52
CA TRP A 62 -14.98 -2.83 -11.80
C TRP A 62 -15.94 -2.72 -12.99
N LYS A 63 -17.15 -3.28 -12.88
CA LYS A 63 -18.20 -3.21 -13.92
C LYS A 63 -18.81 -1.82 -14.10
N ALA A 64 -18.63 -0.91 -13.14
CA ALA A 64 -19.11 0.46 -13.20
C ALA A 64 -18.07 1.45 -13.77
N LEU A 65 -16.93 0.93 -14.28
CA LEU A 65 -15.97 1.76 -15.00
C LEU A 65 -16.62 2.39 -16.24
N PRO A 66 -16.41 3.70 -16.49
CA PRO A 66 -16.97 4.38 -17.66
C PRO A 66 -16.54 3.73 -18.98
N ALA A 67 -17.41 2.90 -19.56
CA ALA A 67 -17.09 2.09 -20.73
C ALA A 67 -16.81 2.93 -21.99
N GLU A 68 -17.43 4.10 -22.11
CA GLU A 68 -17.21 5.04 -23.22
C GLU A 68 -15.75 5.54 -23.26
N ARG A 69 -15.18 5.83 -22.09
CA ARG A 69 -13.81 6.37 -21.96
C ARG A 69 -12.75 5.28 -21.83
N LEU A 70 -13.03 4.28 -21.00
CA LEU A 70 -12.05 3.26 -20.58
C LEU A 70 -12.26 1.92 -21.30
N GLY A 71 -13.38 1.74 -22.01
CA GLY A 71 -13.75 0.49 -22.68
C GLY A 71 -14.19 -0.62 -21.73
N SER A 72 -14.19 -1.86 -22.22
CA SER A 72 -14.59 -3.06 -21.46
C SER A 72 -13.88 -3.21 -20.08
N ALA A 73 -14.69 -3.24 -19.02
CA ALA A 73 -14.27 -3.50 -17.64
C ALA A 73 -13.60 -4.87 -17.47
N SER A 74 -14.13 -5.91 -18.11
CA SER A 74 -13.57 -7.27 -18.04
C SER A 74 -12.15 -7.32 -18.59
N ALA A 75 -11.87 -6.59 -19.67
CA ALA A 75 -10.53 -6.49 -20.24
C ALA A 75 -9.55 -5.78 -19.30
N ILE A 76 -10.00 -4.72 -18.62
CA ILE A 76 -9.20 -3.97 -17.63
C ILE A 76 -8.91 -4.85 -16.42
N HIS A 77 -9.93 -5.47 -15.84
CA HIS A 77 -9.77 -6.33 -14.66
C HIS A 77 -8.88 -7.54 -14.96
N ARG A 78 -9.00 -8.15 -16.15
CA ARG A 78 -8.08 -9.22 -16.57
C ARG A 78 -6.63 -8.73 -16.61
N ARG A 79 -6.38 -7.55 -17.18
CA ARG A 79 -5.02 -6.98 -17.23
C ARG A 79 -4.49 -6.60 -15.86
N PHE A 80 -5.34 -6.09 -14.98
CA PHE A 80 -5.01 -5.85 -13.57
C PHE A 80 -4.50 -7.14 -12.89
N LEU A 81 -5.21 -8.27 -13.07
CA LEU A 81 -4.77 -9.55 -12.52
C LEU A 81 -3.47 -10.07 -13.18
N GLU A 82 -3.32 -9.89 -14.50
CA GLU A 82 -2.07 -10.25 -15.20
C GLU A 82 -0.88 -9.46 -14.67
N TRP A 83 -1.05 -8.16 -14.40
CA TRP A 83 -0.01 -7.30 -13.82
C TRP A 83 0.28 -7.62 -12.37
N GLU A 84 -0.74 -7.92 -11.57
CA GLU A 84 -0.58 -8.39 -10.20
C GLU A 84 0.24 -9.67 -10.15
N THR A 85 -0.08 -10.67 -10.99
CA THR A 85 0.68 -11.92 -11.07
C THR A 85 2.13 -11.71 -11.54
N ALA A 86 2.39 -10.64 -12.31
CA ALA A 86 3.72 -10.27 -12.75
C ALA A 86 4.50 -9.40 -11.73
N GLY A 87 3.96 -9.14 -10.53
CA GLY A 87 4.62 -8.34 -9.50
C GLY A 87 4.64 -6.82 -9.76
N PHE A 88 3.89 -6.34 -10.77
CA PHE A 88 3.95 -4.94 -11.22
C PHE A 88 3.70 -3.92 -10.10
N PHE A 89 2.68 -4.14 -9.26
CA PHE A 89 2.30 -3.17 -8.24
C PHE A 89 3.31 -3.11 -7.09
N GLU A 90 3.93 -4.24 -6.76
CA GLU A 90 5.01 -4.30 -5.78
C GLU A 90 6.25 -3.58 -6.31
N ALA A 91 6.66 -3.89 -7.55
CA ALA A 91 7.77 -3.19 -8.20
C ALA A 91 7.54 -1.67 -8.30
N LEU A 92 6.31 -1.24 -8.59
CA LEU A 92 5.96 0.19 -8.62
C LEU A 92 6.08 0.85 -7.24
N TRP A 93 5.74 0.14 -6.17
CA TRP A 93 5.93 0.64 -4.81
C TRP A 93 7.41 0.72 -4.43
N GLN A 94 8.20 -0.30 -4.76
CA GLN A 94 9.64 -0.29 -4.57
C GLN A 94 10.31 0.86 -5.32
N ALA A 95 9.91 1.12 -6.57
CA ALA A 95 10.40 2.26 -7.36
C ALA A 95 10.05 3.60 -6.70
N GLY A 96 8.82 3.75 -6.19
CA GLY A 96 8.43 4.96 -5.46
C GLY A 96 9.20 5.18 -4.16
N LEU A 97 9.56 4.09 -3.46
CA LEU A 97 10.42 4.16 -2.28
C LEU A 97 11.87 4.49 -2.63
N ALA A 98 12.38 3.94 -3.74
CA ALA A 98 13.72 4.25 -4.21
C ALA A 98 13.87 5.73 -4.59
N GLU A 99 12.91 6.28 -5.35
CA GLU A 99 12.90 7.71 -5.70
C GLU A 99 12.75 8.59 -4.44
N TYR A 100 11.91 8.17 -3.48
CA TYR A 100 11.79 8.87 -2.20
C TYR A 100 13.10 8.85 -1.39
N ASP A 101 13.79 7.71 -1.33
CA ASP A 101 15.07 7.60 -0.62
C ASP A 101 16.16 8.44 -1.29
N GLU A 102 16.20 8.48 -2.63
CA GLU A 102 17.15 9.29 -3.39
C GLU A 102 16.94 10.80 -3.18
N MET A 103 15.67 11.25 -3.23
CA MET A 103 15.35 12.68 -3.21
C MET A 103 15.27 13.25 -1.79
N GLU A 104 14.73 12.49 -0.83
CA GLU A 104 14.40 12.99 0.51
C GLU A 104 15.09 12.22 1.65
N GLY A 105 15.61 11.02 1.35
CA GLY A 105 16.13 10.05 2.30
C GLY A 105 15.04 9.49 3.19
N ILE A 106 14.86 8.17 3.22
CA ILE A 106 13.91 7.52 4.13
C ILE A 106 14.29 7.83 5.58
N ALA A 107 13.33 8.27 6.39
CA ALA A 107 13.57 8.60 7.80
C ALA A 107 13.69 7.34 8.67
N TRP A 108 14.76 6.56 8.45
CA TRP A 108 15.02 5.28 9.10
C TRP A 108 15.17 5.37 10.62
N ARG A 109 15.49 6.54 11.20
CA ARG A 109 15.75 6.63 12.64
C ARG A 109 14.51 6.26 13.47
N TRP A 110 13.34 6.71 13.06
CA TRP A 110 12.08 6.47 13.77
C TRP A 110 11.07 5.85 12.81
N GLN A 111 10.50 4.72 13.19
CA GLN A 111 9.44 4.07 12.44
C GLN A 111 8.26 3.80 13.35
N SER A 112 7.08 3.72 12.76
CA SER A 112 5.84 3.45 13.48
C SER A 112 5.10 2.31 12.80
N ILE A 113 4.55 1.39 13.59
CA ILE A 113 3.73 0.28 13.10
C ILE A 113 2.36 0.32 13.77
N ASP A 114 1.32 0.10 12.97
CA ASP A 114 -0.05 -0.05 13.44
C ASP A 114 -0.90 -0.88 12.46
N GLY A 115 -2.03 -1.37 12.96
CA GLY A 115 -3.01 -2.14 12.21
C GLY A 115 -4.34 -1.40 12.04
N ALA A 116 -4.89 -1.41 10.82
CA ALA A 116 -6.20 -0.86 10.52
C ALA A 116 -7.19 -1.96 10.12
N MET A 117 -8.32 -2.05 10.81
CA MET A 117 -9.42 -2.96 10.48
C MET A 117 -10.25 -2.43 9.30
N ILE A 118 -10.59 -3.33 8.38
CA ILE A 118 -11.29 -3.02 7.13
C ILE A 118 -12.48 -3.98 6.99
N LYS A 119 -13.67 -3.44 6.71
CA LYS A 119 -14.85 -4.28 6.42
C LYS A 119 -14.62 -5.03 5.12
N ALA A 120 -14.92 -6.33 5.10
CA ALA A 120 -14.60 -7.19 3.97
C ALA A 120 -15.77 -8.15 3.63
N PRO A 121 -16.96 -7.61 3.27
CA PRO A 121 -18.19 -8.39 3.16
C PRO A 121 -18.15 -9.48 2.09
N LEU A 122 -17.39 -9.28 0.99
CA LEU A 122 -17.30 -10.23 -0.13
C LEU A 122 -15.98 -11.01 -0.18
N ALA A 123 -15.00 -10.63 0.65
CA ALA A 123 -13.69 -11.24 0.64
C ALA A 123 -13.74 -12.71 1.04
N GLN A 124 -12.90 -13.54 0.45
CA GLN A 124 -12.85 -14.99 0.67
C GLN A 124 -11.58 -15.40 1.42
N GLU A 125 -10.48 -14.69 1.18
CA GLU A 125 -9.14 -14.97 1.74
C GLU A 125 -8.68 -13.84 2.68
N ALA A 126 -7.81 -14.15 3.65
CA ALA A 126 -7.31 -13.20 4.65
C ALA A 126 -8.44 -12.39 5.33
N VAL A 127 -9.43 -13.11 5.87
CA VAL A 127 -10.65 -12.57 6.48
C VAL A 127 -10.97 -13.31 7.77
N GLY A 128 -11.62 -12.63 8.69
CA GLY A 128 -12.12 -13.22 9.94
C GLY A 128 -13.14 -12.32 10.64
N PRO A 129 -13.71 -12.79 11.76
CA PRO A 129 -14.67 -12.00 12.53
C PRO A 129 -14.00 -10.75 13.09
N ASN A 130 -14.60 -9.59 12.86
CA ASN A 130 -14.09 -8.32 13.32
C ASN A 130 -14.52 -8.07 14.78
N PRO A 131 -13.58 -8.02 15.75
CA PRO A 131 -13.91 -7.82 17.16
C PRO A 131 -14.54 -6.44 17.45
N THR A 132 -14.33 -5.44 16.58
CA THR A 132 -14.87 -4.08 16.76
C THR A 132 -16.13 -3.81 15.92
N ASP A 133 -16.60 -4.78 15.12
CA ASP A 133 -17.81 -4.65 14.29
C ASP A 133 -18.72 -5.87 14.45
N ARG A 134 -18.98 -6.25 15.71
CA ARG A 134 -19.92 -7.32 16.10
C ARG A 134 -19.64 -8.66 15.39
N GLY A 135 -18.38 -9.00 15.19
CA GLY A 135 -17.98 -10.23 14.52
C GLY A 135 -18.20 -10.26 13.01
N LYS A 136 -18.58 -9.14 12.38
CA LYS A 136 -18.74 -9.08 10.91
C LYS A 136 -17.43 -9.38 10.19
N LYS A 137 -17.54 -9.90 8.98
CA LYS A 137 -16.38 -10.27 8.16
C LYS A 137 -15.50 -9.06 7.85
N GLY A 138 -14.23 -9.16 8.25
CA GLY A 138 -13.24 -8.11 8.04
C GLY A 138 -11.85 -8.64 7.76
N SER A 139 -11.03 -7.75 7.20
CA SER A 139 -9.59 -7.91 7.10
C SER A 139 -8.91 -6.87 7.98
N LYS A 140 -7.61 -7.02 8.16
CA LYS A 140 -6.77 -6.03 8.82
C LYS A 140 -5.55 -5.78 7.97
N ARG A 141 -5.19 -4.51 7.80
CA ARG A 141 -3.95 -4.08 7.16
C ARG A 141 -2.97 -3.64 8.24
N HIS A 142 -1.85 -4.32 8.33
CA HIS A 142 -0.71 -3.96 9.16
C HIS A 142 0.26 -3.14 8.31
N LEU A 143 0.73 -2.02 8.85
CA LEU A 143 1.52 -1.05 8.10
C LEU A 143 2.72 -0.59 8.92
N LEU A 144 3.91 -0.70 8.36
CA LEU A 144 5.10 -0.01 8.87
C LEU A 144 5.34 1.25 8.04
N VAL A 145 5.65 2.35 8.71
CA VAL A 145 6.01 3.61 8.06
C VAL A 145 7.31 4.19 8.58
N ASP A 146 7.95 5.00 7.75
CA ASP A 146 9.09 5.81 8.16
C ASP A 146 8.68 6.98 9.07
N GLY A 147 9.67 7.76 9.53
CA GLY A 147 9.45 8.90 10.42
C GLY A 147 8.62 10.04 9.81
N ARG A 148 8.33 10.00 8.51
CA ARG A 148 7.51 10.98 7.77
C ARG A 148 6.20 10.38 7.23
N GLY A 149 5.91 9.11 7.54
CA GLY A 149 4.68 8.40 7.23
C GLY A 149 4.69 7.61 5.92
N VAL A 150 5.80 7.57 5.19
CA VAL A 150 5.90 6.80 3.94
C VAL A 150 5.78 5.30 4.26
N PRO A 151 4.88 4.55 3.60
CA PRO A 151 4.72 3.10 3.78
C PRO A 151 5.98 2.33 3.38
N LEU A 152 6.58 1.61 4.32
CA LEU A 152 7.78 0.79 4.11
C LEU A 152 7.45 -0.70 3.93
N SER A 153 6.42 -1.20 4.62
CA SER A 153 5.94 -2.57 4.50
C SER A 153 4.44 -2.66 4.82
N LEU A 154 3.79 -3.68 4.29
CA LEU A 154 2.35 -3.88 4.39
C LEU A 154 2.01 -5.36 4.36
N VAL A 155 1.20 -5.82 5.32
CA VAL A 155 0.67 -7.19 5.37
C VAL A 155 -0.83 -7.12 5.58
N VAL A 156 -1.59 -8.04 4.98
CA VAL A 156 -3.03 -8.16 5.18
C VAL A 156 -3.37 -9.49 5.84
N THR A 157 -4.23 -9.45 6.85
CA THR A 157 -4.71 -10.66 7.54
C THR A 157 -6.21 -10.61 7.78
N GLY A 158 -6.78 -11.69 8.33
CA GLY A 158 -8.13 -11.64 8.89
C GLY A 158 -8.23 -10.66 10.08
N ALA A 159 -9.41 -10.06 10.28
CA ALA A 159 -9.63 -9.05 11.33
C ALA A 159 -9.46 -9.57 12.77
N ASN A 160 -9.60 -10.88 12.98
CA ASN A 160 -9.43 -11.54 14.26
C ASN A 160 -7.96 -11.80 14.64
N ARG A 161 -7.01 -11.63 13.71
CA ARG A 161 -5.59 -11.80 14.01
C ARG A 161 -5.10 -10.65 14.89
N HIS A 162 -4.38 -10.99 15.95
CA HIS A 162 -3.75 -10.02 16.85
C HIS A 162 -2.54 -9.36 16.18
N ASP A 163 -2.36 -8.05 16.39
CA ASP A 163 -1.32 -7.28 15.69
C ASP A 163 0.09 -7.68 16.12
N VAL A 164 0.22 -8.14 17.37
CA VAL A 164 1.47 -8.68 17.93
C VAL A 164 1.99 -9.86 17.13
N THR A 165 1.12 -10.77 16.68
CA THR A 165 1.56 -11.98 15.97
C THR A 165 1.93 -11.71 14.51
N GLN A 166 1.69 -10.49 14.02
CA GLN A 166 2.01 -10.08 12.65
C GLN A 166 3.23 -9.15 12.61
N LEU A 167 3.81 -8.82 13.77
CA LEU A 167 4.94 -7.90 13.86
C LEU A 167 6.13 -8.35 13.02
N GLU A 168 6.55 -9.61 13.17
CA GLU A 168 7.68 -10.20 12.43
C GLU A 168 7.43 -10.13 10.91
N ALA A 169 6.27 -10.62 10.46
CA ALA A 169 5.89 -10.58 9.05
C ALA A 169 5.91 -9.16 8.46
N VAL A 170 5.49 -8.15 9.24
CA VAL A 170 5.54 -6.74 8.81
C VAL A 170 6.98 -6.22 8.75
N LEU A 171 7.83 -6.58 9.71
CA LEU A 171 9.24 -6.16 9.72
C LEU A 171 10.07 -6.86 8.63
N ASP A 172 9.71 -8.07 8.23
CA ASP A 172 10.34 -8.80 7.12
C ASP A 172 9.88 -8.32 5.74
N ALA A 173 8.64 -7.81 5.63
CA ALA A 173 8.06 -7.35 4.37
C ALA A 173 8.52 -5.94 3.93
N ILE A 174 9.60 -5.40 4.51
CA ILE A 174 10.16 -4.09 4.12
C ILE A 174 10.60 -4.15 2.65
N GLN A 175 10.03 -3.24 1.87
CA GLN A 175 10.13 -3.27 0.41
C GLN A 175 11.48 -2.83 -0.15
N VAL A 176 12.26 -2.10 0.64
CA VAL A 176 13.57 -1.60 0.23
C VAL A 176 14.62 -1.93 1.27
N LYS A 177 15.83 -2.22 0.81
CA LYS A 177 16.93 -2.56 1.70
C LYS A 177 17.28 -1.36 2.56
N ARG A 178 17.11 -1.53 3.87
CA ARG A 178 17.55 -0.54 4.84
C ARG A 178 19.08 -0.46 4.85
N PRO A 179 19.69 0.73 4.75
CA PRO A 179 21.13 0.88 4.89
C PRO A 179 21.59 0.52 6.30
N ASN A 180 22.82 0.01 6.42
CA ASN A 180 23.41 -0.24 7.72
C ASN A 180 23.61 1.09 8.45
N PRO A 181 23.01 1.27 9.63
CA PRO A 181 23.16 2.53 10.34
C PRO A 181 24.60 2.71 10.82
N PRO A 182 25.13 3.95 10.83
CA PRO A 182 26.49 4.23 11.27
C PRO A 182 26.71 3.94 12.77
N PHE A 183 25.63 3.93 13.57
CA PHE A 183 25.68 3.67 15.01
C PHE A 183 24.76 2.52 15.42
N ARG A 184 25.23 1.68 16.35
CA ARG A 184 24.40 0.69 17.07
C ARG A 184 23.22 1.39 17.75
N ARG A 185 22.05 0.72 17.81
CA ARG A 185 20.84 1.20 18.51
C ARG A 185 20.30 2.55 18.00
N SER A 186 20.27 2.74 16.69
CA SER A 186 19.69 3.92 16.03
C SER A 186 18.31 3.67 15.41
N LYS A 187 17.80 2.44 15.52
CA LYS A 187 16.52 2.01 14.97
C LYS A 187 15.47 2.12 16.07
N HIS A 188 14.55 3.06 15.99
CA HIS A 188 13.48 3.19 16.99
C HIS A 188 12.15 2.74 16.38
N LEU A 189 11.41 1.86 17.07
CA LEU A 189 10.09 1.41 16.65
C LEU A 189 9.02 1.87 17.64
N CYS A 190 8.09 2.70 17.18
CA CYS A 190 6.92 3.12 17.93
C CYS A 190 5.74 2.18 17.66
N THR A 191 5.15 1.63 18.71
CA THR A 191 4.01 0.70 18.64
C THR A 191 2.94 1.07 19.68
N ASP A 192 1.72 0.53 19.53
CA ASP A 192 0.69 0.62 20.58
C ASP A 192 1.05 -0.25 21.81
N ALA A 193 0.47 0.07 22.97
CA ALA A 193 0.56 -0.71 24.20
C ALA A 193 0.19 -2.20 24.05
N ALA A 194 -0.60 -2.57 23.05
CA ALA A 194 -0.85 -3.98 22.74
C ALA A 194 0.44 -4.80 22.51
N TYR A 195 1.54 -4.14 22.11
CA TYR A 195 2.84 -4.75 21.87
C TYR A 195 3.76 -4.79 23.11
N ARG A 196 3.22 -4.66 24.34
CA ARG A 196 4.02 -4.73 25.58
C ARG A 196 4.47 -6.14 25.98
N GLY A 197 3.93 -7.19 25.36
CA GLY A 197 4.26 -8.58 25.70
C GLY A 197 5.70 -8.97 25.36
N ALA A 198 6.26 -9.93 26.11
CA ALA A 198 7.65 -10.39 25.96
C ALA A 198 7.99 -10.80 24.52
N THR A 199 7.13 -11.61 23.88
CA THR A 199 7.31 -12.05 22.49
C THR A 199 7.41 -10.88 21.51
N ALA A 200 6.57 -9.85 21.68
CA ALA A 200 6.64 -8.66 20.82
C ALA A 200 7.99 -7.95 20.99
N LEU A 201 8.42 -7.75 22.24
CA LEU A 201 9.69 -7.08 22.55
C LEU A 201 10.89 -7.87 22.02
N GLU A 202 10.88 -9.20 22.14
CA GLU A 202 11.90 -10.08 21.57
C GLU A 202 12.01 -9.93 20.06
N THR A 203 10.88 -9.94 19.33
CA THR A 203 10.87 -9.67 17.90
C THR A 203 11.44 -8.28 17.58
N ILE A 204 10.98 -7.22 18.26
CA ILE A 204 11.49 -5.85 18.02
C ILE A 204 13.03 -5.81 18.20
N LEU A 205 13.54 -6.42 19.26
CA LEU A 205 14.98 -6.46 19.56
C LEU A 205 15.75 -7.31 18.53
N ALA A 206 15.21 -8.46 18.10
CA ALA A 206 15.81 -9.34 17.11
C ALA A 206 15.99 -8.65 15.74
N HIS A 207 15.05 -7.80 15.33
CA HIS A 207 15.18 -6.96 14.14
C HIS A 207 16.07 -5.70 14.36
N GLY A 208 16.66 -5.57 15.55
CA GLY A 208 17.61 -4.53 15.92
C GLY A 208 16.98 -3.18 16.29
N TYR A 209 15.68 -3.16 16.63
CA TYR A 209 14.98 -1.96 17.06
C TYR A 209 15.03 -1.75 18.57
N ILE A 210 15.00 -0.49 18.98
CA ILE A 210 14.65 -0.06 20.33
C ILE A 210 13.13 0.05 20.40
N PRO A 211 12.45 -0.70 21.28
CA PRO A 211 11.00 -0.60 21.46
C PRO A 211 10.61 0.72 22.14
N HIS A 212 9.65 1.44 21.54
CA HIS A 212 8.96 2.58 22.13
C HIS A 212 7.47 2.25 22.25
N VAL A 213 7.14 1.45 23.27
CA VAL A 213 5.78 0.93 23.50
C VAL A 213 5.11 1.74 24.62
N GLN A 214 4.45 2.83 24.28
CA GLN A 214 3.80 3.69 25.27
C GLN A 214 2.28 3.49 25.29
N GLY A 215 1.71 3.44 26.49
CA GLY A 215 0.28 3.38 26.68
C GLY A 215 -0.34 4.77 26.67
N ARG A 216 -1.64 4.83 26.34
CA ARG A 216 -2.40 6.09 26.25
C ARG A 216 -2.27 6.96 27.51
N HIS A 217 -2.24 6.34 28.70
CA HIS A 217 -2.08 7.06 29.96
C HIS A 217 -0.67 7.66 30.13
N ASP A 218 0.37 6.94 29.70
CA ASP A 218 1.75 7.41 29.75
C ASP A 218 1.97 8.55 28.74
N GLU A 219 1.39 8.42 27.53
CA GLU A 219 1.39 9.47 26.50
C GLU A 219 0.69 10.74 27.01
N ALA A 220 -0.51 10.60 27.60
CA ALA A 220 -1.25 11.74 28.16
C ALA A 220 -0.49 12.43 29.31
N ARG A 221 0.20 11.64 30.17
CA ARG A 221 1.03 12.18 31.24
C ARG A 221 2.27 12.90 30.70
N GLN A 222 2.91 12.36 29.66
CA GLN A 222 4.05 13.03 29.01
C GLN A 222 3.63 14.32 28.32
N LEU A 223 2.46 14.35 27.66
CA LEU A 223 1.96 15.57 27.03
C LEU A 223 1.66 16.67 28.05
N LYS A 224 1.13 16.32 29.24
CA LYS A 224 0.97 17.28 30.35
C LYS A 224 2.29 17.85 30.84
N ARG A 225 3.36 17.04 30.87
CA ARG A 225 4.71 17.45 31.33
C ARG A 225 5.50 18.19 30.24
N HIS A 226 5.30 17.82 28.99
CA HIS A 226 5.98 18.36 27.82
C HIS A 226 4.96 18.61 26.70
N PRO A 227 4.24 19.75 26.73
CA PRO A 227 3.13 20.04 25.80
C PRO A 227 3.53 20.00 24.32
N HIS A 228 4.80 20.29 24.01
CA HIS A 228 5.32 20.29 22.64
C HIS A 228 5.79 18.90 22.16
N LYS A 229 5.82 17.89 23.04
CA LYS A 229 6.31 16.54 22.70
C LYS A 229 5.15 15.67 22.21
N ARG A 230 5.06 15.45 20.91
CA ARG A 230 4.12 14.49 20.31
C ARG A 230 4.73 13.09 20.24
N ALA A 231 4.01 12.07 20.72
CA ALA A 231 4.39 10.67 20.57
C ALA A 231 4.43 10.30 19.08
N ARG A 232 5.55 9.75 18.58
CA ARG A 232 5.77 9.55 17.14
C ARG A 232 4.85 8.50 16.48
N ARG A 233 4.04 7.80 17.26
CA ARG A 233 3.04 6.84 16.78
C ARG A 233 1.97 7.47 15.88
N TRP A 234 1.59 8.74 16.07
CA TRP A 234 0.58 9.42 15.22
C TRP A 234 0.92 9.38 13.71
N VAL A 235 2.19 9.21 13.36
CA VAL A 235 2.66 9.17 11.97
C VAL A 235 2.04 8.00 11.19
N VAL A 236 1.90 6.81 11.79
CA VAL A 236 1.27 5.66 11.10
C VAL A 236 -0.25 5.81 11.01
N GLU A 237 -0.88 6.45 12.00
CA GLU A 237 -2.31 6.80 11.94
C GLU A 237 -2.60 7.77 10.78
N VAL A 238 -1.70 8.74 10.56
CA VAL A 238 -1.79 9.66 9.42
C VAL A 238 -1.57 8.92 8.10
N ALA A 239 -0.64 7.97 8.03
CA ALA A 239 -0.48 7.14 6.84
C ALA A 239 -1.75 6.33 6.53
N HIS A 240 -2.39 5.73 7.54
CA HIS A 240 -3.71 5.10 7.36
C HIS A 240 -4.77 6.08 6.84
N SER A 241 -4.75 7.35 7.29
CA SER A 241 -5.63 8.39 6.75
C SER A 241 -5.39 8.69 5.26
N TRP A 242 -4.14 8.57 4.77
CA TRP A 242 -3.85 8.70 3.34
C TRP A 242 -4.39 7.53 2.54
N PHE A 243 -4.27 6.31 3.07
CA PHE A 243 -4.90 5.14 2.46
C PHE A 243 -6.44 5.29 2.38
N ASN A 244 -7.07 5.93 3.37
CA ASN A 244 -8.52 6.18 3.36
C ASN A 244 -8.97 7.11 2.22
N ARG A 245 -8.05 7.89 1.63
CA ARG A 245 -8.36 8.70 0.44
C ARG A 245 -8.54 7.86 -0.83
N PHE A 246 -8.13 6.60 -0.82
CA PHE A 246 -8.38 5.65 -1.90
C PHE A 246 -9.66 4.88 -1.58
N ARG A 247 -10.81 5.37 -2.06
CA ARG A 247 -12.13 4.88 -1.63
C ARG A 247 -12.32 3.37 -1.83
N LYS A 248 -11.65 2.77 -2.81
CA LYS A 248 -11.69 1.31 -3.05
C LYS A 248 -11.11 0.48 -1.91
N LEU A 249 -10.32 1.08 -1.01
CA LEU A 249 -9.68 0.43 0.12
C LEU A 249 -10.44 0.58 1.45
N LEU A 250 -11.44 1.47 1.53
CA LEU A 250 -12.24 1.69 2.75
C LEU A 250 -13.07 0.46 3.13
N VAL A 251 -13.61 -0.21 2.12
CA VAL A 251 -14.31 -1.49 2.24
C VAL A 251 -13.71 -2.43 1.21
N ARG A 252 -13.20 -3.57 1.67
CA ARG A 252 -12.64 -4.59 0.79
C ARG A 252 -13.77 -5.35 0.11
N TYR A 253 -14.00 -5.02 -1.16
CA TYR A 253 -14.86 -5.79 -2.06
C TYR A 253 -14.11 -6.83 -2.90
N GLU A 254 -12.77 -6.73 -2.96
CA GLU A 254 -11.94 -7.72 -3.66
C GLU A 254 -12.01 -9.06 -2.94
N LYS A 255 -12.37 -10.11 -3.69
CA LYS A 255 -12.58 -11.46 -3.16
C LYS A 255 -11.27 -12.11 -2.71
N LEU A 256 -10.25 -12.02 -3.55
CA LEU A 256 -8.94 -12.62 -3.35
C LEU A 256 -8.03 -11.68 -2.56
N GLU A 257 -7.10 -12.24 -1.79
CA GLU A 257 -6.11 -11.48 -1.03
C GLU A 257 -5.16 -10.74 -1.98
N ARG A 258 -4.66 -11.44 -2.99
CA ARG A 258 -3.70 -10.92 -3.96
C ARG A 258 -4.21 -9.67 -4.71
N SER A 259 -5.49 -9.65 -5.09
CA SER A 259 -6.13 -8.50 -5.73
C SER A 259 -6.23 -7.30 -4.78
N PHE A 260 -6.48 -7.56 -3.50
CA PHE A 260 -6.54 -6.50 -2.49
C PHE A 260 -5.15 -5.95 -2.15
N LEU A 261 -4.14 -6.82 -2.03
CA LEU A 261 -2.75 -6.43 -1.82
C LEU A 261 -2.23 -5.59 -2.98
N ALA A 262 -2.48 -5.99 -4.23
CA ALA A 262 -2.11 -5.20 -5.41
C ALA A 262 -2.65 -3.75 -5.39
N LEU A 263 -3.91 -3.55 -4.97
CA LEU A 263 -4.48 -2.21 -4.82
C LEU A 263 -3.84 -1.43 -3.67
N ASN A 264 -3.44 -2.10 -2.58
CA ASN A 264 -2.72 -1.47 -1.48
C ASN A 264 -1.29 -1.10 -1.88
N HIS A 265 -0.58 -1.95 -2.64
CA HIS A 265 0.75 -1.64 -3.18
C HIS A 265 0.67 -0.43 -4.12
N LEU A 266 -0.33 -0.35 -4.99
CA LEU A 266 -0.55 0.83 -5.84
C LEU A 266 -0.80 2.09 -5.00
N ALA A 267 -1.60 2.02 -3.94
CA ALA A 267 -1.82 3.14 -3.04
C ALA A 267 -0.53 3.55 -2.29
N ALA A 268 0.26 2.58 -1.84
CA ALA A 268 1.55 2.80 -1.19
C ALA A 268 2.56 3.48 -2.13
N ALA A 269 2.65 3.02 -3.38
CA ALA A 269 3.45 3.63 -4.43
C ALA A 269 3.05 5.10 -4.65
N ILE A 270 1.76 5.37 -4.84
CA ILE A 270 1.26 6.74 -5.02
C ILE A 270 1.58 7.63 -3.81
N ILE A 271 1.49 7.09 -2.59
CA ILE A 271 1.87 7.83 -1.37
C ILE A 271 3.37 8.14 -1.37
N ALA A 272 4.23 7.17 -1.72
CA ALA A 272 5.67 7.36 -1.78
C ALA A 272 6.07 8.42 -2.83
N PHE A 273 5.54 8.31 -4.06
CA PHE A 273 5.80 9.31 -5.10
C PHE A 273 5.33 10.72 -4.70
N ARG A 274 4.18 10.85 -4.03
CA ARG A 274 3.69 12.17 -3.54
C ARG A 274 4.53 12.78 -2.43
N LYS A 275 5.41 12.01 -1.81
CA LYS A 275 6.33 12.46 -0.77
C LYS A 275 7.63 13.02 -1.34
N VAL A 276 7.85 12.83 -2.64
CA VAL A 276 8.85 13.54 -3.42
C VAL A 276 8.25 14.89 -3.83
N PRO A 277 8.85 16.03 -3.45
CA PRO A 277 8.40 17.34 -3.88
C PRO A 277 8.66 17.48 -5.39
N LEU A 278 7.59 17.45 -6.18
CA LEU A 278 7.65 17.74 -7.61
C LEU A 278 7.03 19.10 -7.91
N THR A 279 7.48 19.71 -9.02
CA THR A 279 6.90 20.93 -9.60
C THR A 279 5.45 20.73 -10.05
N VAL A 280 5.03 19.48 -10.31
CA VAL A 280 3.68 19.11 -10.74
C VAL A 280 3.10 18.03 -9.83
N ASN A 281 1.86 18.23 -9.35
CA ASN A 281 1.16 17.24 -8.54
C ASN A 281 0.91 15.95 -9.34
N ILE A 282 1.53 14.85 -8.89
CA ILE A 282 1.52 13.51 -9.54
C ILE A 282 0.11 12.95 -9.68
N ILE A 283 -0.76 13.24 -8.70
CA ILE A 283 -2.20 12.98 -8.72
C ILE A 283 -2.83 14.03 -7.82
N TYR A 284 -3.78 14.83 -8.32
CA TYR A 284 -4.48 15.84 -7.52
C TYR A 284 -5.14 15.18 -6.30
N GLY A 285 -4.98 15.79 -5.12
CA GLY A 285 -5.36 15.20 -3.83
C GLY A 285 -6.77 15.57 -3.41
#